data_AF-A0A363TI34-F1
#
_entry.id   AF-A0A363TI34-F1
#
_cell.length_a   1.000
_cell.length_b   1.000
_cell.length_c   1.000
_cell.angle_alpha   90.00
_cell.angle_beta   90.00
_cell.angle_gamma   90.00
#
_symmetry.space_group_name_H-M   'P 1'
#
loop_
_entity.id
_entity.type
_entity.pdbx_description
1 polymer ?
#
loop_
_entity_poly.entity_id
_entity_poly.type
_entity_poly.pdbx_seq_one_letter_code
_entity_poly.pdbx_strand_id
1 'polypeptide(L)'
;MRPTDRLGALAALGLAALLGGCSADLYLDRRDTIAFHAGDAVAANAIMQTIDPWPRAAADRNIRYNGERMQGAAERYRTNKVTPPAGTSTSSVKYQPVLAAPPADSK
;
A
#
# COMPACT_ATOMS: atom_id res chain seq x y z
N MET A 1 3.37 -17.59 -53.69
CA MET A 1 3.00 -18.57 -52.64
C MET A 1 1.51 -18.54 -52.47
N ARG A 2 0.82 -19.63 -52.80
CA ARG A 2 -0.63 -19.75 -52.70
C ARG A 2 -1.03 -19.84 -51.22
N PRO A 3 -2.22 -19.38 -50.82
CA PRO A 3 -2.68 -19.45 -49.42
C PRO A 3 -2.70 -20.89 -48.87
N THR A 4 -2.87 -21.88 -49.74
CA THR A 4 -2.77 -23.31 -49.42
C THR A 4 -1.37 -23.74 -48.97
N ASP A 5 -0.33 -23.13 -49.52
CA ASP A 5 1.07 -23.44 -49.20
C ASP A 5 1.42 -22.95 -47.79
N ARG A 6 0.81 -21.84 -47.36
CA ARG A 6 0.96 -21.28 -46.00
C ARG A 6 0.26 -22.15 -44.96
N LEU A 7 -0.92 -22.69 -45.29
CA LEU A 7 -1.64 -23.63 -44.42
C LEU A 7 -0.86 -24.94 -44.24
N GLY A 8 -0.29 -25.47 -45.32
CA GLY A 8 0.56 -26.66 -45.26
C GLY A 8 1.82 -26.45 -44.42
N ALA A 9 2.46 -25.29 -44.54
CA ALA A 9 3.63 -24.94 -43.72
C ALA A 9 3.28 -24.82 -42.22
N LEU A 10 2.13 -24.21 -41.88
CA LEU A 10 1.66 -24.12 -40.49
C LEU A 10 1.32 -25.50 -39.91
N ALA A 11 0.68 -26.36 -40.69
CA ALA A 11 0.37 -27.73 -40.28
C ALA A 11 1.65 -28.56 -40.03
N ALA A 12 2.65 -28.43 -40.91
CA ALA A 12 3.93 -29.09 -40.75
C ALA A 12 4.69 -28.60 -39.50
N LEU A 13 4.63 -27.30 -39.21
CA LEU A 13 5.29 -26.69 -38.04
C LEU A 13 4.60 -27.09 -36.73
N GLY A 14 3.26 -27.17 -36.73
CA GLY A 14 2.49 -27.71 -35.61
C GLY A 14 2.78 -29.19 -35.33
N LEU A 15 2.89 -30.00 -36.39
CA LEU A 15 3.25 -31.41 -36.25
C LEU A 15 4.68 -31.58 -35.72
N ALA A 16 5.64 -30.80 -36.21
CA ALA A 16 7.01 -30.82 -35.72
C ALA A 16 7.11 -30.43 -34.22
N ALA A 17 6.32 -29.45 -33.77
CA ALA A 17 6.26 -29.06 -32.36
C ALA A 17 5.67 -30.17 -31.46
N LEU A 18 4.63 -30.86 -31.93
CA LEU A 18 4.02 -31.98 -31.21
C LEU A 18 4.96 -33.19 -31.10
N LEU A 19 5.70 -33.53 -32.17
CA LEU A 19 6.67 -34.63 -32.14
C LEU A 19 7.93 -34.27 -31.34
N GLY A 20 8.40 -33.02 -31.41
CA GLY A 20 9.57 -32.54 -30.66
C GLY A 20 9.32 -32.33 -29.16
N GLY A 21 8.07 -32.07 -28.76
CA GLY A 21 7.70 -31.89 -27.35
C GLY A 21 7.58 -33.20 -26.55
N CYS A 22 7.44 -34.35 -27.20
CA CYS A 22 7.20 -35.63 -26.52
C CYS A 22 8.42 -36.13 -25.71
N SER A 23 9.64 -35.76 -26.11
CA SER A 23 10.88 -36.06 -25.39
C SER A 23 11.35 -34.91 -24.49
N ALA A 24 10.59 -33.80 -24.41
CA ALA A 24 10.96 -32.66 -23.58
C ALA A 24 11.12 -33.07 -22.11
N ASP A 25 10.22 -33.92 -21.59
CA ASP A 25 10.28 -34.40 -20.21
C ASP A 25 11.58 -35.19 -19.91
N LEU A 26 12.00 -36.05 -20.84
CA LEU A 26 13.20 -36.88 -20.71
C LEU A 26 14.51 -36.06 -20.71
N TYR A 27 14.55 -34.92 -21.41
CA TYR A 27 15.73 -34.05 -21.49
C TYR A 27 15.69 -32.90 -20.48
N LEU A 28 14.50 -32.47 -20.04
CA LEU A 28 14.33 -31.45 -19.01
C LEU A 28 14.65 -31.97 -17.61
N ASP A 29 14.66 -33.28 -17.39
CA ASP A 29 15.02 -33.88 -16.10
C ASP A 29 16.55 -33.93 -15.86
N ARG A 30 17.36 -33.81 -16.93
CA ARG A 30 18.83 -33.83 -16.86
C ARG A 30 19.48 -32.44 -16.73
N ARG A 31 18.75 -31.50 -16.14
CA ARG A 31 19.24 -30.17 -15.81
C ARG A 31 20.05 -30.23 -14.51
N ASP A 32 21.12 -29.45 -14.44
CA ASP A 32 21.95 -29.34 -13.22
C ASP A 32 21.20 -28.62 -12.06
N THR A 33 19.98 -28.14 -12.30
CA THR A 33 19.17 -27.38 -11.35
C THR A 33 17.97 -28.18 -10.83
N ILE A 34 17.71 -28.12 -9.52
CA ILE A 34 16.63 -28.89 -8.86
C ILE A 34 15.23 -28.43 -9.33
N ALA A 35 15.09 -27.21 -9.84
CA ALA A 35 13.87 -26.66 -10.40
C ALA A 35 14.18 -25.62 -11.49
N PHE A 36 13.20 -25.34 -12.37
CA PHE A 36 13.33 -24.30 -13.41
C PHE A 36 13.65 -22.89 -12.86
N HIS A 37 13.25 -22.61 -11.61
CA HIS A 37 13.53 -21.35 -10.92
C HIS A 37 14.71 -21.45 -9.94
N ALA A 38 15.29 -22.63 -9.77
CA ALA A 38 16.46 -22.83 -8.91
C ALA A 38 17.70 -22.33 -9.65
N GLY A 39 18.24 -21.18 -9.24
CA GLY A 39 19.42 -20.58 -9.87
C GLY A 39 19.63 -19.11 -9.54
N ASP A 40 18.58 -18.38 -9.15
CA ASP A 40 18.74 -16.99 -8.75
C ASP A 40 19.13 -16.83 -7.28
N ALA A 41 20.17 -17.58 -6.88
CA ALA A 41 20.77 -17.48 -5.56
C ALA A 41 21.32 -16.06 -5.31
N VAL A 42 21.72 -15.36 -6.37
CA VAL A 42 22.23 -13.99 -6.29
C VAL A 42 21.12 -13.00 -5.92
N ALA A 43 19.97 -13.01 -6.60
CA ALA A 43 18.87 -12.13 -6.21
C ALA A 43 18.26 -12.52 -4.86
N ALA A 44 18.18 -13.81 -4.55
CA ALA A 44 17.74 -14.28 -3.25
C ALA A 44 18.68 -13.77 -2.13
N ASN A 45 20.00 -13.87 -2.33
CA ASN A 45 20.99 -13.36 -1.38
C ASN A 45 20.94 -11.83 -1.28
N ALA A 46 20.71 -11.12 -2.38
CA ALA A 46 20.59 -9.66 -2.39
C ALA A 46 19.41 -9.19 -1.51
N ILE A 47 18.25 -9.85 -1.62
CA ILE A 47 17.08 -9.52 -0.80
C ILE A 47 17.34 -9.90 0.67
N MET A 48 17.90 -11.09 0.93
CA MET A 48 18.16 -11.58 2.30
C MET A 48 19.21 -10.75 3.06
N GLN A 49 20.21 -10.21 2.35
CA GLN A 49 21.29 -9.40 2.94
C GLN A 49 21.02 -7.88 2.83
N THR A 50 19.82 -7.47 2.42
CA THR A 50 19.45 -6.05 2.40
C THR A 50 19.36 -5.55 3.84
N ILE A 51 20.20 -4.55 4.17
CA ILE A 51 20.35 -3.98 5.53
C ILE A 51 19.06 -3.35 6.05
N ASP A 52 18.26 -2.76 5.18
CA ASP A 52 16.97 -2.14 5.51
C ASP A 52 15.92 -2.52 4.45
N PRO A 53 15.19 -3.62 4.65
CA PRO A 53 14.14 -4.04 3.71
C PRO A 53 12.85 -3.22 3.88
N TRP A 54 12.81 -2.24 4.79
CA TRP A 54 11.58 -1.52 5.09
C TRP A 54 11.30 -0.46 4.01
N PRO A 55 10.05 -0.38 3.49
CA PRO A 55 9.67 0.67 2.56
C PRO A 55 9.75 2.03 3.25
N ARG A 56 10.01 3.12 2.51
CA ARG A 56 10.13 4.49 3.05
C ARG A 56 8.95 4.91 3.95
N ALA A 57 7.76 4.38 3.70
CA ALA A 57 6.58 4.64 4.52
C ALA A 57 6.69 4.08 5.96
N ALA A 58 7.48 3.04 6.19
CA ALA A 58 7.72 2.48 7.53
C ALA A 58 8.53 3.42 8.43
N ALA A 59 9.26 4.38 7.85
CA ALA A 59 9.96 5.41 8.60
C ALA A 59 9.06 6.56 9.04
N ASP A 60 7.80 6.61 8.57
CA ASP A 60 6.85 7.65 8.97
C ASP A 60 6.39 7.43 10.41
N ARG A 61 6.83 8.34 11.30
CA ARG A 61 6.45 8.36 12.72
C ARG A 61 5.28 9.30 13.00
N ASN A 62 4.65 9.85 11.97
CA ASN A 62 3.49 10.71 12.11
C ASN A 62 2.24 9.88 12.44
N ILE A 63 2.11 9.52 13.72
CA ILE A 63 0.92 8.87 14.22
C ILE A 63 -0.19 9.93 14.33
N ARG A 64 -1.15 9.87 13.41
CA ARG A 64 -2.33 10.77 13.35
C ARG A 64 -3.12 10.83 14.67
N TYR A 65 -3.01 9.79 15.49
CA TYR A 65 -3.81 9.57 16.69
C TYR A 65 -2.99 9.82 17.97
N ASN A 66 -3.63 10.44 18.96
CA ASN A 66 -3.02 10.70 20.26
C ASN A 66 -3.50 9.64 21.27
N GLY A 67 -2.56 8.87 21.83
CA GLY A 67 -2.84 7.78 22.77
C GLY A 67 -3.50 8.24 24.06
N GLU A 68 -3.09 9.38 24.62
CA GLU A 68 -3.68 9.95 25.83
C GLU A 68 -5.16 10.32 25.62
N ARG A 69 -5.50 10.87 24.44
CA ARG A 69 -6.90 11.17 24.07
C ARG A 69 -7.74 9.90 23.96
N MET A 70 -7.17 8.84 23.37
CA MET A 70 -7.86 7.54 23.27
C MET A 70 -8.04 6.88 24.63
N GLN A 71 -7.03 6.92 25.50
CA GLN A 71 -7.13 6.43 26.88
C GLN A 71 -8.20 7.18 27.67
N GLY A 72 -8.24 8.51 27.56
CA GLY A 72 -9.30 9.31 28.19
C GLY A 72 -10.70 8.99 27.66
N ALA A 73 -10.85 8.56 26.40
CA ALA A 73 -12.12 8.05 25.87
C ALA A 73 -12.49 6.69 26.49
N ALA A 74 -11.54 5.75 26.59
CA ALA A 74 -11.77 4.44 27.19
C ALA A 74 -12.17 4.54 28.68
N GLU A 75 -11.52 5.40 29.46
CA GLU A 75 -11.85 5.61 30.88
C GLU A 75 -13.23 6.24 31.09
N ARG A 76 -13.67 7.09 30.14
CA ARG A 76 -15.03 7.65 30.15
C ARG A 76 -16.10 6.57 29.99
N TYR A 77 -15.90 5.60 29.10
CA TYR A 77 -16.80 4.45 28.97
C TYR A 77 -16.82 3.57 30.23
N ARG A 78 -15.64 3.26 30.80
CA ARG A 78 -15.54 2.45 32.03
C ARG A 78 -16.24 3.08 33.22
N THR A 79 -16.11 4.39 33.38
CA THR A 79 -16.63 5.12 34.54
C THR A 79 -18.04 5.69 34.30
N ASN A 80 -18.68 5.37 33.16
CA ASN A 80 -19.94 5.99 32.75
C ASN A 80 -19.93 7.53 32.83
N LYS A 81 -18.81 8.15 32.48
CA LYS A 81 -18.63 9.61 32.50
C LYS A 81 -18.76 10.17 31.09
N VAL A 82 -19.72 11.07 30.88
CA VAL A 82 -19.90 11.78 29.61
C VAL A 82 -19.28 13.18 29.73
N THR A 83 -18.47 13.57 28.75
CA THR A 83 -18.02 14.97 28.63
C THR A 83 -19.20 15.78 28.11
N PRO A 84 -19.74 16.74 28.87
CA PRO A 84 -20.86 17.55 28.42
C PRO A 84 -20.44 18.35 27.17
N PRO A 85 -21.31 18.48 26.16
CA PRO A 85 -21.02 19.32 25.01
C PRO A 85 -20.80 20.74 25.50
N ALA A 86 -19.65 21.33 25.15
CA ALA A 86 -19.50 22.78 25.21
C ALA A 86 -20.53 23.33 24.22
N GLY A 87 -21.51 24.08 24.73
CA GLY A 87 -22.67 24.50 23.94
C GLY A 87 -22.27 25.20 22.64
N THR A 88 -23.00 24.93 21.57
CA THR A 88 -22.95 25.70 20.32
C THR A 88 -23.67 27.05 20.43
N SER A 89 -24.24 27.35 21.60
CA SER A 89 -24.91 28.60 21.89
C SER A 89 -23.89 29.69 22.21
N THR A 90 -23.95 30.81 21.48
CA THR A 90 -23.21 32.06 21.74
C THR A 90 -23.56 32.71 23.09
N SER A 91 -24.54 32.17 23.82
CA SER A 91 -25.10 32.77 25.03
C SER A 91 -24.18 32.76 26.27
N SER A 92 -23.04 32.05 26.24
CA SER A 92 -22.10 31.98 27.37
C SER A 92 -20.77 32.72 27.15
N VAL A 93 -20.60 33.39 25.99
CA VAL A 93 -19.42 34.22 25.75
C VAL A 93 -19.70 35.63 26.32
N LYS A 94 -18.93 36.05 27.33
CA LYS A 94 -18.96 37.46 27.78
C LYS A 94 -18.46 38.34 26.64
N TYR A 95 -19.38 39.06 25.99
CA TYR A 95 -19.06 40.03 24.96
C TYR A 95 -18.38 41.25 25.60
N GLN A 96 -17.09 41.43 25.32
CA GLN A 96 -16.38 42.68 25.59
C GLN A 96 -16.38 43.49 24.28
N PRO A 97 -17.19 44.55 24.14
CA PRO A 97 -17.13 45.39 22.95
C PRO A 97 -15.78 46.09 22.89
N VAL A 98 -15.01 45.82 21.82
CA VAL A 98 -13.71 46.45 21.53
C VAL A 98 -13.88 47.83 20.88
N LEU A 99 -15.09 48.37 20.79
CA LEU A 99 -15.38 49.64 20.14
C LEU A 99 -16.09 50.59 21.10
N ALA A 100 -15.34 51.18 22.03
CA ALA A 100 -15.69 52.49 22.52
C ALA A 100 -15.63 53.44 21.32
N ALA A 101 -16.76 54.06 20.97
CA ALA A 101 -16.81 55.08 19.93
C ALA A 101 -15.72 56.14 20.20
N PRO A 102 -14.94 56.56 19.19
CA PRO A 102 -14.04 57.69 19.39
C PRO A 102 -14.86 58.91 19.84
N PRO A 103 -14.39 59.69 20.82
CA PRO A 103 -15.13 60.84 21.31
C PRO A 103 -15.39 61.81 20.16
N ALA A 104 -16.63 62.29 20.05
CA ALA A 104 -17.01 63.27 19.05
C ALA A 104 -16.22 64.57 19.28
N ASP A 105 -15.32 64.89 18.36
CA ASP A 105 -14.64 66.18 18.30
C ASP A 105 -15.68 67.28 18.10
N SER A 106 -15.78 68.16 19.08
CA SER A 106 -16.60 69.37 19.02
C SER A 106 -15.68 70.59 19.04
N LYS A 107 -15.36 71.10 17.85
CA LYS A 107 -15.08 72.51 17.55
C LYS A 107 -14.96 72.75 16.05
#